data_AF-A0A3D1K698-F1
#
_entry.id   AF-A0A3D1K698-F1
#
_cell.length_a   1.000
_cell.length_b   1.000
_cell.length_c   1.000
_cell.angle_alpha   90.00
_cell.angle_beta   90.00
_cell.angle_gamma   90.00
#
_symmetry.space_group_name_H-M   'P 1'
#
loop_
_entity.id
_entity.type
_entity.pdbx_description
1 polymer ?
#
loop_
_entity_poly.entity_id
_entity_poly.type
_entity_poly.pdbx_seq_one_letter_code
_entity_poly.pdbx_strand_id
1 'polypeptide(L)'
;MKTKDSESCSKYLQRVKRRKYPALVSLFVPNLDNPYFGGLTEKITRRFNRDNVHVSISGMLNKNIEIVKMFSPSATIMVCQMDTDFINQVAVEDNIIGINCAFPEGIVFPNIEIDFRSSYLKIAARAISMGRSKFAFLTHMPEESQDDKFSHVREVLEKNGLHPVGPKDRRSFSDIKSFVSFSSSRKKNVDIAFCEDDPTAVKLLAELAMNGLKVPEDIIVVGCDNTIPVSRLWTVDIDLEEIAEVTFQLYRELISHHIITGKTIIMTKPVFRNG
;
A
#
# COMPACT_ATOMS: atom_id res chain seq x y z
N MET A 1 -36.83 20.21 -37.34
CA MET A 1 -36.65 19.27 -36.22
C MET A 1 -35.16 18.98 -36.06
N LYS A 2 -34.49 19.69 -35.15
CA LYS A 2 -33.15 19.30 -34.70
C LYS A 2 -33.34 18.25 -33.61
N THR A 3 -32.71 17.08 -33.77
CA THR A 3 -32.82 15.96 -32.84
C THR A 3 -32.18 16.34 -31.50
N LYS A 4 -32.81 15.90 -30.39
CA LYS A 4 -32.35 16.11 -28.99
C LYS A 4 -30.89 15.75 -28.76
N ASP A 5 -30.32 14.85 -29.58
CA ASP A 5 -28.92 14.44 -29.51
C ASP A 5 -27.92 15.53 -29.90
N SER A 6 -28.31 16.43 -30.83
CA SER A 6 -27.46 17.54 -31.27
C SER A 6 -27.35 18.66 -30.22
N GLU A 7 -28.37 18.84 -29.36
CA GLU A 7 -28.34 19.78 -28.24
C GLU A 7 -27.56 19.24 -27.04
N SER A 8 -27.60 17.93 -26.80
CA SER A 8 -26.86 17.29 -25.69
C SER A 8 -25.34 17.31 -25.94
N CYS A 9 -24.92 17.01 -27.17
CA CYS A 9 -23.51 17.07 -27.58
C CYS A 9 -22.96 18.52 -27.58
N SER A 10 -23.80 19.50 -27.94
CA SER A 10 -23.47 20.93 -27.88
C SER A 10 -23.30 21.46 -26.44
N LYS A 11 -24.10 20.98 -25.48
CA LYS A 11 -23.92 21.29 -24.05
C LYS A 11 -22.66 20.68 -23.44
N TYR A 12 -22.28 19.47 -23.88
CA TYR A 12 -21.04 18.81 -23.46
C TYR A 12 -19.81 19.59 -23.95
N LEU A 13 -19.79 19.97 -25.23
CA LEU A 13 -18.71 20.78 -25.82
C LEU A 13 -18.64 22.22 -25.28
N GLN A 14 -19.77 22.79 -24.82
CA GLN A 14 -19.78 24.09 -24.13
C GLN A 14 -19.27 24.03 -22.68
N ARG A 15 -19.36 22.88 -22.00
CA ARG A 15 -18.81 22.69 -20.64
C ARG A 15 -17.28 22.58 -20.63
N VAL A 16 -16.68 22.20 -21.75
CA VAL A 16 -15.22 22.12 -21.96
C VAL A 16 -14.59 23.51 -22.22
N LYS A 17 -15.40 24.59 -22.34
CA LYS A 17 -14.87 25.96 -22.36
C LYS A 17 -14.29 26.35 -21.00
N ARG A 18 -12.97 26.12 -20.86
CA ARG A 18 -12.03 26.73 -19.89
C ARG A 18 -12.62 26.96 -18.49
N ARG A 19 -12.63 25.90 -17.66
CA ARG A 19 -12.75 26.09 -16.20
C ARG A 19 -11.60 26.99 -15.75
N LYS A 20 -11.95 28.18 -15.24
CA LYS A 20 -11.05 29.22 -14.69
C LYS A 20 -10.51 28.85 -13.29
N TYR A 21 -10.78 27.63 -12.84
CA TYR A 21 -10.41 27.13 -11.52
C TYR A 21 -9.35 26.03 -11.67
N PRO A 22 -8.43 25.91 -10.70
CA PRO A 22 -7.48 24.80 -10.64
C PRO A 22 -8.21 23.47 -10.78
N ALA A 23 -7.63 22.55 -11.55
CA ALA A 23 -8.20 21.23 -11.72
C ALA A 23 -8.24 20.53 -10.36
N LEU A 24 -9.36 19.87 -10.05
CA LEU A 24 -9.52 19.12 -8.81
C LEU A 24 -9.29 17.63 -9.08
N VAL A 25 -8.61 16.95 -8.17
CA VAL A 25 -8.48 15.50 -8.13
C VAL A 25 -8.96 15.01 -6.76
N SER A 26 -9.74 13.94 -6.75
CA SER A 26 -10.15 13.27 -5.52
C SER A 26 -9.11 12.20 -5.16
N LEU A 27 -8.74 12.07 -3.90
CA LEU A 27 -7.83 11.05 -3.40
C LEU A 27 -8.49 10.34 -2.20
N PHE A 28 -8.72 9.03 -2.34
CA PHE A 28 -9.19 8.18 -1.26
C PHE A 28 -8.04 7.40 -0.63
N VAL A 29 -7.94 7.43 0.70
CA VAL A 29 -6.92 6.70 1.46
C VAL A 29 -7.55 6.13 2.75
N PRO A 30 -7.49 4.82 3.02
CA PRO A 30 -8.31 4.17 4.05
C PRO A 30 -7.90 4.44 5.50
N ASN A 31 -6.65 4.84 5.80
CA ASN A 31 -6.18 5.07 7.17
C ASN A 31 -5.14 6.19 7.24
N LEU A 32 -5.58 7.44 7.40
CA LEU A 32 -4.68 8.59 7.44
C LEU A 32 -3.74 8.62 8.66
N ASP A 33 -4.04 7.87 9.73
CA ASP A 33 -3.20 7.79 10.92
C ASP A 33 -1.95 6.91 10.69
N ASN A 34 -1.96 6.04 9.67
CA ASN A 34 -0.76 5.30 9.29
C ASN A 34 0.24 6.23 8.59
N PRO A 35 1.50 6.32 9.04
CA PRO A 35 2.53 7.14 8.42
C PRO A 35 2.74 6.88 6.92
N TYR A 36 2.54 5.66 6.42
CA TYR A 36 2.61 5.36 4.99
C TYR A 36 1.58 6.17 4.20
N PHE A 37 0.33 6.12 4.64
CA PHE A 37 -0.79 6.80 3.99
C PHE A 37 -0.68 8.34 4.10
N GLY A 38 -0.24 8.84 5.25
CA GLY A 38 0.06 10.27 5.44
C GLY A 38 1.18 10.75 4.51
N GLY A 39 2.30 10.01 4.46
CA GLY A 39 3.43 10.32 3.58
C GLY A 39 3.04 10.27 2.10
N LEU A 40 2.33 9.23 1.68
CA LEU A 40 1.84 9.09 0.30
C LEU A 40 0.95 10.27 -0.09
N THR A 41 0.02 10.63 0.78
CA THR A 41 -0.90 11.76 0.58
C THR A 41 -0.14 13.08 0.42
N GLU A 42 0.87 13.31 1.26
CA GLU A 42 1.73 14.50 1.17
C GLU A 42 2.47 14.55 -0.18
N LYS A 43 3.10 13.44 -0.59
CA LYS A 43 3.88 13.39 -1.85
C LYS A 43 3.00 13.62 -3.07
N ILE A 44 1.85 12.94 -3.15
CA ILE A 44 0.87 13.13 -4.24
C ILE A 44 0.39 14.58 -4.26
N THR A 45 -0.08 15.09 -3.13
CA THR A 45 -0.62 16.46 -3.04
C THR A 45 0.42 17.49 -3.46
N ARG A 46 1.65 17.36 -2.95
CA ARG A 46 2.76 18.25 -3.31
C ARG A 46 3.10 18.16 -4.80
N ARG A 47 3.08 16.96 -5.39
CA ARG A 47 3.38 16.77 -6.81
C ARG A 47 2.31 17.41 -7.70
N PHE A 48 1.04 17.23 -7.39
CA PHE A 48 -0.08 17.79 -8.13
C PHE A 48 -0.16 19.32 -8.01
N ASN A 49 0.11 19.85 -6.81
CA ASN A 49 0.13 21.30 -6.56
C ASN A 49 1.19 22.04 -7.38
N ARG A 50 2.32 21.39 -7.76
CA ARG A 50 3.33 22.00 -8.66
C ARG A 50 2.75 22.39 -10.02
N ASP A 51 1.70 21.72 -10.46
CA ASP A 51 1.01 21.96 -11.73
C ASP A 51 -0.37 22.63 -11.54
N ASN A 52 -0.60 23.27 -10.38
CA ASN A 52 -1.87 23.93 -10.02
C ASN A 52 -3.09 22.99 -10.07
N VAL A 53 -2.88 21.72 -9.71
CA VAL A 53 -3.96 20.74 -9.53
C VAL A 53 -4.17 20.53 -8.04
N HIS A 54 -5.37 20.80 -7.54
CA HIS A 54 -5.73 20.60 -6.14
C HIS A 54 -6.16 19.15 -5.88
N VAL A 55 -5.79 18.65 -4.70
CA VAL A 55 -6.15 17.31 -4.25
C VAL A 55 -7.10 17.43 -3.07
N SER A 56 -8.29 16.82 -3.19
CA SER A 56 -9.22 16.64 -2.07
C SER A 56 -9.03 15.25 -1.49
N ILE A 57 -8.75 15.17 -0.19
CA ILE A 57 -8.39 13.93 0.49
C ILE A 57 -9.58 13.42 1.29
N SER A 58 -9.88 12.13 1.21
CA SER A 58 -10.88 11.48 2.06
C SER A 58 -10.34 10.20 2.68
N GLY A 59 -10.50 10.11 4.01
CA GLY A 59 -10.29 8.89 4.79
C GLY A 59 -11.42 7.87 4.68
N MET A 60 -12.59 8.30 4.20
CA MET A 60 -13.81 7.50 4.18
C MET A 60 -14.34 7.37 2.77
N LEU A 61 -14.63 6.14 2.35
CA LEU A 61 -15.02 5.84 0.97
C LEU A 61 -16.31 6.58 0.58
N ASN A 62 -17.33 6.52 1.43
CA ASN A 62 -18.60 7.21 1.19
C ASN A 62 -18.44 8.74 1.05
N LYS A 63 -17.53 9.34 1.83
CA LYS A 63 -17.21 10.77 1.72
C LYS A 63 -16.46 11.09 0.42
N ASN A 64 -15.62 10.17 -0.05
CA ASN A 64 -14.99 10.32 -1.35
C ASN A 64 -16.03 10.31 -2.49
N ILE A 65 -17.00 9.38 -2.44
CA ILE A 65 -18.11 9.33 -3.41
C ILE A 65 -18.93 10.63 -3.40
N GLU A 66 -19.24 11.17 -2.22
CA GLU A 66 -19.93 12.46 -2.08
C GLU A 66 -19.13 13.60 -2.75
N ILE A 67 -17.81 13.66 -2.54
CA ILE A 67 -16.92 14.65 -3.17
C ILE A 67 -16.93 14.50 -4.70
N VAL A 68 -16.82 13.28 -5.20
CA VAL A 68 -16.84 12.98 -6.64
C VAL A 68 -18.15 13.48 -7.27
N LYS A 69 -19.30 13.14 -6.66
CA LYS A 69 -20.63 13.55 -7.15
C LYS A 69 -20.85 15.06 -7.08
N MET A 70 -20.33 15.73 -6.04
CA MET A 70 -20.54 17.17 -5.82
C MET A 70 -19.65 18.05 -6.70
N PHE A 71 -18.39 17.66 -6.87
CA PHE A 71 -17.39 18.54 -7.47
C PHE A 71 -16.95 18.11 -8.88
N SER A 72 -17.27 16.88 -9.30
CA SER A 72 -16.86 16.30 -10.59
C SER A 72 -15.37 16.54 -10.85
N PRO A 73 -14.48 15.91 -10.06
CA PRO A 73 -13.05 16.06 -10.19
C PRO A 73 -12.59 15.57 -11.57
N SER A 74 -11.42 16.06 -12.00
CA SER A 74 -10.80 15.64 -13.27
C SER A 74 -10.28 14.21 -13.25
N ALA A 75 -10.02 13.66 -12.06
CA ALA A 75 -9.70 12.26 -11.82
C ALA A 75 -9.93 11.89 -10.34
N THR A 76 -10.01 10.59 -10.09
CA THR A 76 -10.08 9.99 -8.74
C THR A 76 -8.93 9.00 -8.57
N ILE A 77 -8.11 9.21 -7.53
CA ILE A 77 -7.01 8.33 -7.13
C ILE A 77 -7.49 7.48 -5.95
N MET A 78 -7.28 6.18 -6.02
CA MET A 78 -7.75 5.20 -5.05
C MET A 78 -6.58 4.42 -4.46
N VAL A 79 -6.55 4.24 -3.14
CA VAL A 79 -5.53 3.44 -2.43
C VAL A 79 -6.21 2.35 -1.60
N CYS A 80 -6.88 1.39 -2.23
CA CYS A 80 -7.55 0.28 -1.54
C CYS A 80 -7.97 -0.86 -2.48
N GLN A 81 -8.37 -1.99 -1.92
CA GLN A 81 -9.22 -2.93 -2.65
C GLN A 81 -10.53 -2.24 -3.05
N MET A 82 -10.96 -2.44 -4.30
CA MET A 82 -12.23 -1.91 -4.78
C MET A 82 -13.19 -3.06 -5.03
N ASP A 83 -14.33 -3.03 -4.35
CA ASP A 83 -15.42 -3.93 -4.67
C ASP A 83 -16.21 -3.44 -5.90
N THR A 84 -16.96 -4.35 -6.50
CA THR A 84 -17.75 -4.08 -7.70
C THR A 84 -18.81 -2.99 -7.46
N ASP A 85 -19.35 -2.91 -6.25
CA ASP A 85 -20.40 -1.96 -5.90
C ASP A 85 -19.87 -0.52 -5.87
N PHE A 86 -18.66 -0.31 -5.35
CA PHE A 86 -17.97 0.97 -5.38
C PHE A 86 -17.68 1.40 -6.81
N ILE A 87 -17.11 0.50 -7.61
CA ILE A 87 -16.76 0.80 -9.00
C ILE A 87 -18.04 1.17 -9.75
N ASN A 88 -19.14 0.45 -9.58
CA ASN A 88 -20.41 0.81 -10.21
C ASN A 88 -20.94 2.21 -9.80
N GLN A 89 -20.58 2.71 -8.61
CA GLN A 89 -21.01 4.03 -8.14
C GLN A 89 -20.13 5.19 -8.63
N VAL A 90 -18.88 4.92 -9.04
CA VAL A 90 -17.88 5.94 -9.40
C VAL A 90 -17.42 5.84 -10.86
N ALA A 91 -17.33 4.63 -11.41
CA ALA A 91 -16.70 4.33 -12.70
C ALA A 91 -17.56 4.60 -13.94
N VAL A 92 -18.81 5.03 -13.79
CA VAL A 92 -19.68 5.17 -14.96
C VAL A 92 -19.20 6.33 -15.88
N GLU A 93 -18.46 7.32 -15.38
CA GLU A 93 -17.96 8.45 -16.19
C GLU A 93 -16.57 9.03 -15.80
N ASP A 94 -15.87 8.48 -14.79
CA ASP A 94 -14.67 9.12 -14.21
C ASP A 94 -13.32 8.49 -14.61
N ASN A 95 -12.29 9.35 -14.70
CA ASN A 95 -10.89 8.95 -14.81
C ASN A 95 -10.39 8.39 -13.46
N ILE A 96 -10.22 7.08 -13.35
CA ILE A 96 -9.77 6.41 -12.11
C ILE A 96 -8.31 5.97 -12.24
N ILE A 97 -7.53 6.17 -11.18
CA ILE A 97 -6.16 5.63 -11.01
C ILE A 97 -6.13 4.83 -9.71
N GLY A 98 -5.71 3.58 -9.78
CA GLY A 98 -5.46 2.74 -8.61
C GLY A 98 -4.00 2.81 -8.14
N ILE A 99 -3.81 2.71 -6.83
CA ILE A 99 -2.51 2.49 -6.20
C ILE A 99 -2.65 1.27 -5.31
N ASN A 100 -2.00 0.19 -5.72
CA ASN A 100 -2.04 -1.13 -5.12
C ASN A 100 -3.49 -1.62 -4.93
N CYS A 101 -4.35 -1.32 -5.92
CA CYS A 101 -5.76 -1.70 -5.92
C CYS A 101 -5.95 -3.08 -6.54
N ALA A 102 -6.82 -3.89 -5.94
CA ALA A 102 -7.43 -5.03 -6.60
C ALA A 102 -8.73 -4.56 -7.27
N PHE A 103 -8.88 -4.85 -8.57
CA PHE A 103 -10.10 -4.55 -9.33
C PHE A 103 -10.88 -5.84 -9.60
N PRO A 104 -12.22 -5.78 -9.65
CA PRO A 104 -13.06 -6.86 -10.13
C PRO A 104 -12.71 -7.27 -11.56
N GLU A 105 -13.00 -8.53 -11.89
CA GLU A 105 -12.75 -9.08 -13.21
C GLU A 105 -13.47 -8.27 -14.31
N GLY A 106 -12.77 -8.04 -15.43
CA GLY A 106 -13.29 -7.27 -16.57
C GLY A 106 -13.17 -5.74 -16.45
N ILE A 107 -12.73 -5.23 -15.29
CA ILE A 107 -12.53 -3.80 -15.07
C ILE A 107 -11.03 -3.49 -15.11
N VAL A 108 -10.63 -2.59 -16.01
CA VAL A 108 -9.23 -2.25 -16.19
C VAL A 108 -9.05 -0.74 -16.12
N PHE A 109 -8.51 -0.28 -15.01
CA PHE A 109 -8.00 1.08 -14.84
C PHE A 109 -6.48 1.06 -14.76
N PRO A 110 -5.80 2.18 -15.03
CA PRO A 110 -4.40 2.33 -14.69
C PRO A 110 -4.19 2.02 -13.20
N ASN A 111 -3.29 1.09 -12.90
CA ASN A 111 -2.96 0.69 -11.55
C ASN A 111 -1.46 0.78 -11.32
N ILE A 112 -1.06 1.37 -10.20
CA ILE A 112 0.32 1.32 -9.73
C ILE A 112 0.44 0.14 -8.77
N GLU A 113 1.25 -0.87 -9.10
CA GLU A 113 1.46 -2.04 -8.25
C GLU A 113 2.81 -1.96 -7.55
N ILE A 114 2.84 -2.36 -6.28
CA ILE A 114 4.06 -2.33 -5.48
C ILE A 114 4.66 -3.73 -5.47
N ASP A 115 5.89 -3.87 -5.99
CA ASP A 115 6.60 -5.14 -5.96
C ASP A 115 7.23 -5.38 -4.58
N PHE A 116 6.47 -6.02 -3.69
CA PHE A 116 6.99 -6.50 -2.40
C PHE A 116 7.91 -7.72 -2.53
N ARG A 117 7.78 -8.49 -3.62
CA ARG A 117 8.49 -9.76 -3.80
C ARG A 117 9.99 -9.55 -3.78
N SER A 118 10.52 -8.66 -4.61
CA SER A 118 11.97 -8.49 -4.73
C SER A 118 12.66 -8.14 -3.41
N SER A 119 12.06 -7.30 -2.57
CA SER A 119 12.61 -6.93 -1.26
C SER A 119 12.49 -8.05 -0.24
N TYR A 120 11.32 -8.68 -0.13
CA TYR A 120 11.13 -9.76 0.85
C TYR A 120 11.98 -10.99 0.54
N LEU A 121 12.18 -11.34 -0.74
CA LEU A 121 13.12 -12.39 -1.13
C LEU A 121 14.55 -12.08 -0.65
N LYS A 122 15.02 -10.85 -0.82
CA LYS A 122 16.36 -10.41 -0.39
C LYS A 122 16.50 -10.42 1.15
N ILE A 123 15.48 -9.97 1.87
CA ILE A 123 15.47 -9.97 3.34
C ILE A 123 15.52 -11.41 3.86
N ALA A 124 14.64 -12.29 3.35
CA ALA A 124 14.59 -13.69 3.76
C ALA A 124 15.91 -14.42 3.46
N ALA A 125 16.44 -14.28 2.24
CA ALA A 125 17.71 -14.89 1.85
C ALA A 125 18.87 -14.44 2.75
N ARG A 126 18.93 -13.13 3.08
CA ARG A 126 19.94 -12.61 4.01
C ARG A 126 19.79 -13.24 5.39
N ALA A 127 18.59 -13.30 5.95
CA ALA A 127 18.35 -13.90 7.26
C ALA A 127 18.76 -15.39 7.28
N ILE A 128 18.39 -16.17 6.26
CA ILE A 128 18.78 -17.57 6.11
C ILE A 128 20.31 -17.70 6.04
N SER A 129 20.98 -16.85 5.27
CA SER A 129 22.46 -16.86 5.17
C SER A 129 23.17 -16.55 6.50
N MET A 130 22.48 -15.85 7.41
CA MET A 130 22.95 -15.60 8.78
C MET A 130 22.64 -16.75 9.75
N GLY A 131 22.12 -17.88 9.25
CA GLY A 131 21.76 -19.05 10.05
C GLY A 131 20.43 -18.93 10.80
N ARG A 132 19.61 -17.93 10.48
CA ARG A 132 18.26 -17.77 11.05
C ARG A 132 17.33 -18.80 10.40
N SER A 133 16.51 -19.48 11.21
CA SER A 133 15.64 -20.56 10.73
C SER A 133 14.21 -20.51 11.26
N LYS A 134 13.95 -19.71 12.30
CA LYS A 134 12.64 -19.62 12.95
C LYS A 134 11.96 -18.29 12.62
N PHE A 135 11.20 -18.30 11.53
CA PHE A 135 10.54 -17.12 10.97
C PHE A 135 9.11 -16.99 11.47
N ALA A 136 8.74 -15.84 12.00
CA ALA A 136 7.40 -15.55 12.44
C ALA A 136 6.80 -14.38 11.67
N PHE A 137 5.49 -14.40 11.49
CA PHE A 137 4.72 -13.32 10.86
C PHE A 137 3.76 -12.71 11.87
N LEU A 138 3.78 -11.40 12.01
CA LEU A 138 2.87 -10.62 12.84
C LEU A 138 1.92 -9.87 11.91
N THR A 139 0.74 -10.44 11.72
CA THR A 139 -0.26 -10.01 10.73
C THR A 139 -1.67 -10.34 11.17
N HIS A 140 -2.60 -9.45 10.85
CA HIS A 140 -4.04 -9.68 11.01
C HIS A 140 -4.65 -10.36 9.78
N MET A 141 -3.90 -10.43 8.67
CA MET A 141 -4.36 -11.04 7.42
C MET A 141 -4.36 -12.57 7.51
N PRO A 142 -5.39 -13.24 6.97
CA PRO A 142 -5.35 -14.69 6.77
C PRO A 142 -4.19 -15.10 5.86
N GLU A 143 -3.55 -16.25 6.14
CA GLU A 143 -2.38 -16.76 5.38
C GLU A 143 -2.65 -17.04 3.89
N GLU A 144 -3.92 -17.13 3.50
CA GLU A 144 -4.40 -17.40 2.13
C GLU A 144 -5.03 -16.16 1.48
N SER A 145 -4.86 -14.98 2.07
CA SER A 145 -5.30 -13.75 1.43
C SER A 145 -4.50 -13.51 0.15
N GLN A 146 -5.17 -13.12 -0.94
CA GLN A 146 -4.48 -12.69 -2.18
C GLN A 146 -3.56 -11.48 -1.95
N ASP A 147 -3.84 -10.68 -0.92
CA ASP A 147 -3.06 -9.52 -0.51
C ASP A 147 -1.93 -9.85 0.48
N ASP A 148 -1.71 -11.14 0.77
CA ASP A 148 -0.68 -11.54 1.71
C ASP A 148 0.72 -11.38 1.10
N LYS A 149 1.32 -10.22 1.36
CA LYS A 149 2.69 -9.89 0.95
C LYS A 149 3.76 -10.81 1.55
N PHE A 150 3.46 -11.55 2.61
CA PHE A 150 4.37 -12.54 3.20
C PHE A 150 4.35 -13.89 2.47
N SER A 151 3.42 -14.12 1.55
CA SER A 151 3.43 -15.30 0.66
C SER A 151 4.80 -15.51 0.00
N HIS A 152 5.44 -14.42 -0.42
CA HIS A 152 6.79 -14.45 -1.02
C HIS A 152 7.88 -14.92 -0.06
N VAL A 153 7.79 -14.58 1.23
CA VAL A 153 8.73 -15.06 2.25
C VAL A 153 8.49 -16.55 2.49
N ARG A 154 7.24 -16.98 2.62
CA ARG A 154 6.89 -18.40 2.83
C ARG A 154 7.39 -19.29 1.70
N GLU A 155 7.30 -18.82 0.45
CA GLU A 155 7.84 -19.52 -0.73
C GLU A 155 9.36 -19.76 -0.62
N VAL A 156 10.13 -18.80 -0.10
CA VAL A 156 11.57 -18.95 0.10
C VAL A 156 11.86 -19.92 1.23
N LEU A 157 11.10 -19.85 2.31
CA LEU A 157 11.26 -20.76 3.44
C LEU A 157 11.04 -22.21 2.99
N GLU A 158 9.96 -22.47 2.27
CA GLU A 158 9.63 -23.80 1.75
C GLU A 158 10.75 -24.34 0.85
N LYS A 159 11.27 -23.53 -0.08
CA LYS A 159 12.40 -23.89 -0.95
C LYS A 159 13.70 -24.22 -0.19
N ASN A 160 13.83 -23.77 1.06
CA ASN A 160 14.95 -24.06 1.95
C ASN A 160 14.62 -25.11 3.02
N GLY A 161 13.47 -25.79 2.93
CA GLY A 161 13.05 -26.78 3.92
C GLY A 161 12.71 -26.16 5.29
N LEU A 162 12.38 -24.88 5.32
CA LEU A 162 12.00 -24.13 6.52
C LEU A 162 10.49 -23.91 6.55
N HIS A 163 9.95 -23.78 7.76
CA HIS A 163 8.54 -23.44 7.98
C HIS A 163 8.43 -22.28 8.97
N PRO A 164 7.40 -21.43 8.81
CA PRO A 164 7.17 -20.37 9.78
C PRO A 164 6.75 -20.95 11.13
N VAL A 165 7.16 -20.28 12.21
CA VAL A 165 6.82 -20.60 13.58
C VAL A 165 5.65 -19.75 14.05
N GLY A 166 4.75 -20.35 14.83
CA GLY A 166 3.56 -19.70 15.34
C GLY A 166 2.79 -20.60 16.30
N PRO A 167 1.62 -20.15 16.79
CA PRO A 167 0.67 -20.99 17.51
C PRO A 167 0.30 -22.27 16.74
N LYS A 168 -0.13 -23.34 17.43
CA LYS A 168 -0.35 -24.66 16.80
C LYS A 168 -1.29 -24.61 15.59
N ASP A 169 -2.27 -23.71 15.61
CA ASP A 169 -3.33 -23.63 14.59
C ASP A 169 -3.09 -22.51 13.56
N ARG A 170 -2.03 -21.70 13.73
CA ARG A 170 -1.65 -20.61 12.82
C ARG A 170 -0.15 -20.41 12.78
N ARG A 171 0.43 -20.32 11.59
CA ARG A 171 1.86 -20.02 11.38
C ARG A 171 2.11 -18.50 11.37
N SER A 172 1.30 -17.76 12.13
CA SER A 172 1.26 -16.31 12.23
C SER A 172 0.68 -15.87 13.58
N PHE A 173 1.02 -14.65 14.01
CA PHE A 173 0.56 -14.01 15.23
C PHE A 173 -0.33 -12.83 14.87
N SER A 174 -1.49 -12.73 15.52
CA SER A 174 -2.42 -11.61 15.36
C SER A 174 -2.15 -10.45 16.32
N ASP A 175 -1.27 -10.62 17.31
CA ASP A 175 -0.99 -9.57 18.29
C ASP A 175 0.41 -9.70 18.88
N ILE A 176 0.95 -8.56 19.33
CA ILE A 176 2.32 -8.47 19.86
C ILE A 176 2.48 -9.24 21.17
N LYS A 177 1.45 -9.28 22.03
CA LYS A 177 1.56 -9.92 23.35
C LYS A 177 1.70 -11.43 23.22
N SER A 178 0.90 -12.06 22.34
CA SER A 178 1.01 -13.49 22.06
C SER A 178 2.35 -13.83 21.42
N PHE A 179 2.83 -12.99 20.49
CA PHE A 179 4.17 -13.12 19.89
C PHE A 179 5.27 -13.11 20.97
N VAL A 180 5.27 -12.11 21.85
CA VAL A 180 6.33 -11.97 22.86
C VAL A 180 6.23 -13.07 23.91
N SER A 181 5.04 -13.46 24.33
CA SER A 181 4.84 -14.59 25.25
C SER A 181 5.41 -15.90 24.66
N PHE A 182 5.16 -16.15 23.37
CA PHE A 182 5.71 -17.30 22.66
C PHE A 182 7.24 -17.25 22.58
N SER A 183 7.79 -16.08 22.26
CA SER A 183 9.23 -15.86 22.09
C SER A 183 10.01 -15.95 23.40
N SER A 184 9.42 -15.49 24.51
CA SER A 184 10.03 -15.48 25.85
C SER A 184 9.95 -16.84 26.56
N SER A 185 8.87 -17.61 26.34
CA SER A 185 8.62 -18.88 27.04
C SER A 185 9.69 -19.96 26.79
N ARG A 186 10.37 -19.91 25.64
CA ARG A 186 11.54 -20.73 25.33
C ARG A 186 12.49 -19.87 24.50
N LYS A 187 13.53 -19.30 25.14
CA LYS A 187 14.57 -18.51 24.44
C LYS A 187 14.95 -19.22 23.13
N LYS A 188 14.94 -18.47 22.01
CA LYS A 188 15.19 -18.94 20.63
C LYS A 188 14.04 -19.69 19.94
N ASN A 189 12.77 -19.41 20.23
CA ASN A 189 11.66 -19.94 19.44
C ASN A 189 11.39 -19.17 18.15
N VAL A 190 11.84 -17.92 18.08
CA VAL A 190 11.76 -17.04 16.92
C VAL A 190 13.12 -16.39 16.76
N ASP A 191 13.65 -16.34 15.54
CA ASP A 191 14.91 -15.64 15.22
C ASP A 191 14.67 -14.38 14.39
N ILE A 192 13.51 -14.31 13.71
CA ILE A 192 13.11 -13.19 12.86
C ILE A 192 11.59 -13.03 12.84
N ALA A 193 11.12 -11.80 12.95
CA ALA A 193 9.72 -11.42 12.91
C ALA A 193 9.45 -10.44 11.77
N PHE A 194 8.51 -10.79 10.90
CA PHE A 194 7.99 -9.92 9.85
C PHE A 194 6.69 -9.28 10.33
N CYS A 195 6.67 -7.96 10.41
CA CYS A 195 5.52 -7.15 10.80
C CYS A 195 4.88 -6.53 9.56
N GLU A 196 3.56 -6.36 9.59
CA GLU A 196 2.81 -5.75 8.47
C GLU A 196 3.33 -4.38 8.08
N ASP A 197 3.73 -3.55 9.03
CA ASP A 197 4.22 -2.19 8.78
C ASP A 197 5.24 -1.75 9.82
N ASP A 198 5.91 -0.63 9.56
CA ASP A 198 6.86 0.00 10.48
C ASP A 198 6.22 0.37 11.84
N PRO A 199 5.00 0.95 11.93
CA PRO A 199 4.32 1.17 13.21
C PRO A 199 4.19 -0.09 14.08
N THR A 200 3.81 -1.21 13.47
CA THR A 200 3.69 -2.51 14.17
C THR A 200 5.06 -3.01 14.58
N ALA A 201 6.07 -2.89 13.71
CA ALA A 201 7.43 -3.28 14.01
C ALA A 201 8.02 -2.49 15.19
N VAL A 202 7.78 -1.17 15.25
CA VAL A 202 8.26 -0.31 16.34
C VAL A 202 7.61 -0.67 17.67
N LYS A 203 6.30 -0.97 17.68
CA LYS A 203 5.62 -1.48 18.87
C LYS A 203 6.23 -2.82 19.33
N LEU A 204 6.57 -3.71 18.39
CA LEU A 204 7.24 -4.97 18.70
C LEU A 204 8.64 -4.75 19.29
N LEU A 205 9.44 -3.83 18.73
CA LEU A 205 10.77 -3.48 19.26
C LEU A 205 10.68 -3.06 20.74
N ALA A 206 9.71 -2.20 21.09
CA ALA A 206 9.50 -1.75 22.45
C ALA A 206 9.12 -2.92 23.39
N GLU A 207 8.19 -3.78 22.97
CA GLU A 207 7.77 -4.92 23.79
C GLU A 207 8.90 -5.95 23.99
N LEU A 208 9.69 -6.21 22.94
CA LEU A 208 10.87 -7.09 23.03
C LEU A 208 11.87 -6.56 24.06
N ALA A 209 12.17 -5.25 24.01
CA ALA A 209 13.07 -4.61 24.96
C ALA A 209 12.54 -4.70 26.41
N MET A 210 11.24 -4.46 26.63
CA MET A 210 10.61 -4.59 27.95
C MET A 210 10.68 -6.02 28.51
N ASN A 211 10.77 -7.03 27.64
CA ASN A 211 10.89 -8.44 27.99
C ASN A 211 12.35 -8.95 27.95
N GLY A 212 13.33 -8.05 27.84
CA GLY A 212 14.75 -8.38 27.89
C GLY A 212 15.31 -9.09 26.65
N LEU A 213 14.58 -9.07 25.53
CA LEU A 213 15.04 -9.61 24.24
C LEU A 213 15.76 -8.52 23.44
N LYS A 214 16.93 -8.86 22.90
CA LYS A 214 17.79 -7.95 22.14
C LYS A 214 17.51 -8.04 20.64
N VAL A 215 17.52 -6.87 19.99
CA VAL A 215 17.40 -6.74 18.54
C VAL A 215 18.70 -6.13 18.00
N PRO A 216 19.35 -6.72 16.98
CA PRO A 216 18.96 -7.91 16.22
C PRO A 216 19.52 -9.23 16.78
N GLU A 217 20.17 -9.24 17.95
CA GLU A 217 20.94 -10.38 18.43
C GLU A 217 20.04 -11.60 18.70
N ASP A 218 18.96 -11.43 19.47
CA ASP A 218 18.00 -12.50 19.75
C ASP A 218 16.98 -12.63 18.60
N ILE A 219 16.36 -11.52 18.21
CA ILE A 219 15.32 -11.49 17.17
C ILE A 219 15.58 -10.34 16.20
N ILE A 220 15.61 -10.63 14.91
CA ILE A 220 15.56 -9.62 13.86
C ILE A 220 14.10 -9.17 13.69
N VAL A 221 13.85 -7.87 13.65
CA VAL A 221 12.51 -7.32 13.37
C VAL A 221 12.52 -6.65 11.99
N VAL A 222 11.53 -7.02 11.17
CA VAL A 222 11.33 -6.52 9.81
C VAL A 222 9.98 -5.81 9.75
N GLY A 223 9.98 -4.52 9.44
CA GLY A 223 8.79 -3.74 9.12
C GLY A 223 8.53 -3.63 7.62
N CYS A 224 7.71 -2.66 7.26
CA CYS A 224 7.38 -2.29 5.89
C CYS A 224 7.10 -0.78 5.83
N ASP A 225 7.34 -0.18 4.66
CA ASP A 225 7.06 1.21 4.27
C ASP A 225 8.23 2.19 4.47
N ASN A 226 9.20 1.88 5.33
CA ASN A 226 10.36 2.74 5.62
C ASN A 226 9.98 4.16 6.10
N THR A 227 8.84 4.27 6.78
CA THR A 227 8.26 5.54 7.23
C THR A 227 8.76 5.96 8.61
N ILE A 228 9.28 5.02 9.40
CA ILE A 228 9.80 5.27 10.74
C ILE A 228 11.28 4.88 10.81
N PRO A 229 12.22 5.84 10.77
CA PRO A 229 13.66 5.56 10.76
C PRO A 229 14.17 5.22 12.16
N VAL A 230 13.94 3.99 12.60
CA VAL A 230 14.42 3.46 13.89
C VAL A 230 15.64 2.56 13.70
N SER A 231 16.67 2.75 14.54
CA SER A 231 17.86 1.89 14.55
C SER A 231 17.48 0.42 14.74
N ARG A 232 18.24 -0.50 14.14
CA ARG A 232 18.07 -1.97 14.29
C ARG A 232 16.75 -2.53 13.71
N LEU A 233 15.91 -1.69 13.10
CA LEU A 233 14.75 -2.10 12.32
C LEU A 233 15.15 -2.36 10.86
N TRP A 234 15.00 -3.59 10.40
CA TRP A 234 14.99 -3.87 8.96
C TRP A 234 13.62 -3.50 8.41
N THR A 235 13.53 -3.05 7.17
CA THR A 235 12.25 -2.67 6.56
C THR A 235 12.29 -2.78 5.03
N VAL A 236 11.13 -2.57 4.40
CA VAL A 236 10.96 -2.46 2.96
C VAL A 236 10.67 -1.01 2.64
N ASP A 237 11.51 -0.38 1.83
CA ASP A 237 11.34 0.97 1.33
C ASP A 237 10.44 0.98 0.10
N ILE A 238 9.35 1.73 0.22
CA ILE A 238 8.41 2.02 -0.86
C ILE A 238 8.68 3.46 -1.30
N ASP A 239 9.06 3.65 -2.56
CA ASP A 239 9.44 4.96 -3.08
C ASP A 239 8.19 5.84 -3.31
N LEU A 240 7.78 6.57 -2.26
CA LEU A 240 6.59 7.42 -2.30
C LEU A 240 6.71 8.59 -3.28
N GLU A 241 7.94 9.05 -3.58
CA GLU A 241 8.16 10.09 -4.59
C GLU A 241 7.92 9.53 -5.99
N GLU A 242 8.41 8.31 -6.26
CA GLU A 242 8.16 7.61 -7.52
C GLU A 242 6.67 7.34 -7.73
N ILE A 243 5.96 6.85 -6.69
CA ILE A 243 4.50 6.66 -6.76
C ILE A 243 3.80 7.98 -7.10
N ALA A 244 4.17 9.08 -6.44
CA ALA A 244 3.55 10.38 -6.70
C ALA A 244 3.80 10.88 -8.12
N GLU A 245 5.02 10.71 -8.65
CA GLU A 245 5.37 11.10 -10.02
C GLU A 245 4.60 10.26 -11.05
N VAL A 246 4.59 8.93 -10.91
CA VAL A 246 3.86 8.03 -11.81
C VAL A 246 2.35 8.30 -11.74
N THR A 247 1.80 8.54 -10.56
CA THR A 247 0.38 8.92 -10.40
C THR A 247 0.06 10.18 -11.18
N PHE A 248 0.94 11.18 -11.14
CA PHE A 248 0.75 12.42 -11.89
C PHE A 248 0.89 12.22 -13.41
N GLN A 249 1.81 11.36 -13.86
CA GLN A 249 1.95 11.01 -15.28
C GLN A 249 0.68 10.33 -15.81
N LEU A 250 0.17 9.32 -15.10
CA LEU A 250 -1.09 8.65 -15.43
C LEU A 250 -2.26 9.64 -15.46
N TYR A 251 -2.33 10.55 -14.48
CA TYR A 251 -3.32 11.62 -14.47
C TYR A 251 -3.26 12.49 -15.73
N ARG A 252 -2.06 12.96 -16.10
CA ARG A 252 -1.84 13.81 -17.28
C ARG A 252 -2.27 13.14 -18.57
N GLU A 253 -1.96 11.85 -18.71
CA GLU A 253 -2.35 11.07 -19.87
C GLU A 253 -3.89 10.89 -19.91
N LEU A 254 -4.53 10.53 -18.79
CA LEU A 254 -5.99 10.36 -18.70
C LEU A 254 -6.76 11.64 -19.09
N ILE A 255 -6.37 12.80 -18.54
CA ILE A 255 -7.04 14.07 -18.85
C ILE A 255 -6.81 14.55 -20.28
N SER A 256 -5.79 14.02 -20.96
CA SER A 256 -5.53 14.28 -22.38
C SER A 256 -6.32 13.36 -23.33
N HIS A 257 -7.31 12.63 -22.79
CA HIS A 257 -8.19 11.69 -23.49
C HIS A 257 -7.48 10.47 -24.10
N HIS A 258 -6.35 10.06 -23.52
CA HIS A 258 -5.78 8.76 -23.81
C HIS A 258 -6.53 7.68 -23.01
N ILE A 259 -6.95 6.62 -23.69
CA ILE A 259 -7.37 5.39 -23.01
C ILE A 259 -6.11 4.70 -22.53
N ILE A 260 -5.94 4.61 -21.22
CA ILE A 260 -4.80 3.95 -20.59
C ILE A 260 -5.35 2.86 -19.71
N THR A 261 -4.77 1.69 -19.85
CA THR A 261 -5.10 0.51 -19.05
C THR A 261 -3.80 -0.20 -18.70
N GLY A 262 -3.82 -1.00 -17.63
CA GLY A 262 -2.69 -1.83 -17.24
C GLY A 262 -1.99 -1.38 -15.97
N LYS A 263 -0.85 -2.01 -15.72
CA LYS A 263 -0.14 -1.97 -14.44
C LYS A 263 1.22 -1.31 -14.61
N THR A 264 1.54 -0.33 -13.78
CA THR A 264 2.88 0.21 -13.62
C THR A 264 3.46 -0.33 -12.32
N ILE A 265 4.60 -1.02 -12.38
CA ILE A 265 5.20 -1.67 -11.20
C ILE A 265 6.25 -0.75 -10.59
N ILE A 266 6.12 -0.46 -9.31
CA ILE A 266 7.10 0.25 -8.48
C ILE A 266 7.92 -0.76 -7.70
N MET A 267 9.23 -0.69 -7.86
CA MET A 267 10.16 -1.62 -7.22
C MET A 267 10.46 -1.15 -5.79
N THR A 268 10.24 -2.04 -4.82
CA THR A 268 10.66 -1.76 -3.44
C THR A 268 12.15 -2.05 -3.22
N LYS A 269 12.73 -1.50 -2.15
CA LYS A 269 14.13 -1.75 -1.76
C LYS A 269 14.21 -2.28 -0.33
N PRO A 270 15.02 -3.32 -0.04
CA PRO A 270 15.23 -3.74 1.34
C PRO A 270 16.16 -2.74 2.05
N VAL A 271 15.81 -2.37 3.27
CA VAL A 271 16.61 -1.49 4.13
C VAL A 271 17.07 -2.27 5.35
N PHE A 272 18.38 -2.36 5.52
CA PHE A 272 19.02 -3.05 6.64
C PHE A 272 19.67 -2.01 7.56
N ARG A 273 19.07 -1.76 8.73
CA ARG A 273 19.66 -0.87 9.72
C ARG A 273 20.41 -1.69 10.76
N ASN A 274 21.71 -1.44 10.86
CA ASN A 274 22.50 -1.88 12.01
C ASN A 274 22.49 -0.75 13.04
N GLY A 275 22.55 -1.11 14.32
CA GLY A 275 22.66 -0.15 15.41
C GLY A 275 24.08 -0.01 15.92
#